data_AF-A0A373GPX9-F1
#
_entry.id   AF-A0A373GPX9-F1
#
_cell.length_a   1.000
_cell.length_b   1.000
_cell.length_c   1.000
_cell.angle_alpha   90.00
_cell.angle_beta   90.00
_cell.angle_gamma   90.00
#
_symmetry.space_group_name_H-M   'P 1'
#
loop_
_entity.id
_entity.type
_entity.pdbx_description
1 polymer ?
#
loop_
_entity_poly.entity_id
_entity_poly.type
_entity_poly.pdbx_seq_one_letter_code
_entity_poly.pdbx_strand_id
1 'polypeptide(L)'
;MNEKKNRNDRKTLPFPWEYGQEEITLKVSSYAYGNGLAILMYCQEEGELELFDDLTVNLPGGYSLEPQEAFISGDFTKDKLAFIEKNRLGNRLPGQARSGFATYTPVSFDLSRLAQYDREGVEEYCRQWGLDVPKEPEKDQGKLTGKKKRERER
;
A
#
# COMPACT_ATOMS: atom_id res chain seq x y z
N MET A 1 24.76 -7.80 -22.70
CA MET A 1 24.77 -8.54 -21.41
C MET A 1 23.39 -8.39 -20.78
N ASN A 2 22.93 -9.43 -20.10
CA ASN A 2 21.52 -9.65 -19.75
C ASN A 2 20.92 -8.59 -18.82
N GLU A 3 19.91 -7.86 -19.32
CA GLU A 3 19.04 -6.98 -18.51
C GLU A 3 17.57 -7.47 -18.53
N LYS A 4 17.37 -8.78 -18.69
CA LYS A 4 16.07 -9.44 -18.56
C LYS A 4 15.94 -10.19 -17.23
N LYS A 5 16.14 -9.51 -16.11
CA LYS A 5 15.76 -10.04 -14.79
C LYS A 5 14.96 -8.98 -14.03
N ASN A 6 13.73 -9.36 -13.67
CA ASN A 6 12.78 -8.71 -12.76
C ASN A 6 11.77 -7.69 -13.33
N ARG A 7 11.15 -7.96 -14.49
CA ARG A 7 9.91 -7.22 -14.87
C ARG A 7 8.60 -7.82 -14.33
N ASN A 8 8.61 -9.03 -13.72
CA ASN A 8 7.38 -9.81 -13.52
C ASN A 8 6.97 -10.20 -12.08
N ASP A 9 7.64 -9.71 -11.02
CA ASP A 9 7.29 -10.10 -9.63
C ASP A 9 6.72 -8.94 -8.78
N ARG A 10 6.41 -7.79 -9.39
CA ARG A 10 5.77 -6.67 -8.66
C ARG A 10 4.30 -6.98 -8.45
N LYS A 11 3.88 -7.08 -7.19
CA LYS A 11 2.47 -7.30 -6.84
C LYS A 11 1.67 -6.03 -7.12
N THR A 12 0.66 -6.16 -7.96
CA THR A 12 -0.33 -5.11 -8.20
C THR A 12 -1.59 -5.36 -7.38
N LEU A 13 -2.40 -4.33 -7.25
CA LEU A 13 -3.74 -4.39 -6.67
C LEU A 13 -4.73 -3.72 -7.63
N PRO A 14 -5.88 -4.35 -7.91
CA PRO A 14 -6.92 -3.71 -8.71
C PRO A 14 -7.51 -2.53 -7.93
N PHE A 15 -7.56 -1.38 -8.58
CA PHE A 15 -8.15 -0.14 -8.09
C PHE A 15 -9.34 0.25 -8.98
N PRO A 16 -10.56 -0.19 -8.65
CA PRO A 16 -11.77 0.35 -9.24
C PRO A 16 -11.97 1.79 -8.78
N TRP A 17 -12.25 2.68 -9.73
CA TRP A 17 -12.47 4.11 -9.50
C TRP A 17 -13.53 4.66 -10.46
N GLU A 18 -13.89 5.93 -10.33
CA GLU A 18 -15.01 6.55 -11.04
C GLU A 18 -15.01 6.30 -12.57
N TYR A 19 -13.83 6.26 -13.20
CA TYR A 19 -13.69 6.15 -14.65
C TYR A 19 -13.23 4.77 -15.16
N GLY A 20 -13.02 3.79 -14.27
CA GLY A 20 -12.57 2.47 -14.70
C GLY A 20 -11.91 1.64 -13.61
N GLN A 21 -10.89 0.88 -14.00
CA GLN A 21 -10.08 0.09 -13.08
C GLN A 21 -8.63 0.11 -13.53
N GLU A 22 -7.72 0.42 -12.60
CA GLU A 22 -6.29 0.34 -12.82
C GLU A 22 -5.64 -0.81 -12.03
N GLU A 23 -4.54 -1.36 -12.54
CA GLU A 23 -3.67 -2.25 -11.78
C GLU A 23 -2.55 -1.44 -11.11
N ILE A 24 -2.69 -1.24 -9.80
CA ILE A 24 -1.85 -0.31 -9.05
C ILE A 24 -0.67 -1.04 -8.41
N THR A 25 0.54 -0.55 -8.68
CA THR A 25 1.72 -0.79 -7.86
C THR A 25 1.80 0.27 -6.78
N LEU A 26 1.90 -0.14 -5.51
CA LEU A 26 2.11 0.79 -4.40
C LEU A 26 3.60 1.09 -4.21
N LYS A 27 3.93 2.34 -3.89
CA LYS A 27 5.26 2.77 -3.47
C LYS A 27 5.21 3.56 -2.17
N VAL A 28 6.04 3.19 -1.21
CA VAL A 28 6.12 3.82 0.12
C VAL A 28 7.34 4.71 0.19
N SER A 29 7.17 5.91 0.72
CA SER A 29 8.23 6.89 0.95
C SER A 29 7.87 7.80 2.13
N SER A 30 8.66 8.84 2.35
CA SER A 30 8.40 9.89 3.34
C SER A 30 8.18 11.22 2.65
N TYR A 31 7.21 12.00 3.11
CA TYR A 31 7.13 13.41 2.72
C TYR A 31 8.31 14.20 3.29
N ALA A 32 8.87 15.11 2.49
CA ALA A 32 10.04 15.90 2.88
C ALA A 32 9.83 16.74 4.15
N TYR A 33 8.59 17.18 4.41
CA TYR A 33 8.26 17.94 5.63
C TYR A 33 7.60 17.03 6.66
N GLY A 34 8.23 16.91 7.84
CA GLY A 34 7.69 16.14 8.96
C GLY A 34 7.76 14.62 8.79
N ASN A 35 8.37 14.11 7.70
CA ASN A 35 8.55 12.68 7.41
C ASN A 35 7.24 11.86 7.41
N GLY A 36 6.10 12.49 7.16
CA GLY A 36 4.81 11.78 7.12
C GLY A 36 4.82 10.65 6.09
N LEU A 37 4.06 9.59 6.34
CA LEU A 37 3.98 8.44 5.45
C LEU A 37 3.41 8.84 4.08
N ALA A 38 4.20 8.66 3.02
CA ALA A 38 3.79 8.85 1.64
C ALA A 38 3.55 7.50 0.98
N ILE A 39 2.35 7.29 0.45
CA ILE A 39 2.02 6.11 -0.35
C ILE A 39 1.54 6.58 -1.71
N LEU A 40 2.24 6.16 -2.75
CA LEU A 40 2.03 6.55 -4.14
C LEU A 40 1.45 5.37 -4.93
N MET A 41 0.57 5.67 -5.88
CA MET A 41 -0.10 4.70 -6.74
C MET A 41 0.46 4.83 -8.15
N TYR A 42 1.05 3.76 -8.69
CA TYR A 42 1.61 3.73 -10.03
C TYR A 42 0.86 2.74 -10.93
N CYS A 43 0.58 3.13 -12.17
CA CYS A 43 0.16 2.24 -13.25
C CYS A 43 1.38 1.82 -14.10
N GLN A 44 1.23 0.74 -14.88
CA GLN A 44 2.22 0.36 -15.86
C GLN A 44 1.76 0.80 -17.26
N GLU A 45 2.47 1.75 -17.85
CA GLU A 45 2.19 2.28 -19.19
C GLU A 45 3.42 2.10 -20.08
N GLU A 46 3.23 1.49 -21.25
CA GLU A 46 4.30 1.17 -22.22
C GLU A 46 5.54 0.44 -21.64
N GLY A 47 5.37 -0.23 -20.50
CA GLY A 47 6.42 -0.96 -19.79
C GLY A 47 7.14 -0.17 -18.70
N GLU A 48 6.84 1.12 -18.55
CA GLU A 48 7.34 1.99 -17.49
C GLU A 48 6.29 2.18 -16.39
N LEU A 49 6.74 2.60 -15.20
CA LEU A 49 5.81 2.98 -14.13
C LEU A 49 5.50 4.46 -14.23
N GLU A 50 4.23 4.79 -14.37
CA GLU A 50 3.74 6.16 -14.38
C GLU A 50 2.92 6.43 -13.11
N LEU A 51 3.08 7.62 -12.55
CA LEU A 51 2.34 8.01 -11.36
C LEU A 51 0.88 8.18 -11.74
N PHE A 52 0.02 7.36 -11.17
CA PHE A 52 -1.41 7.48 -11.33
C PHE A 52 -1.96 8.56 -10.39
N ASP A 53 -1.67 8.43 -9.09
CA ASP A 53 -2.12 9.38 -8.06
C ASP A 53 -1.34 9.15 -6.75
N ASP A 54 -1.42 10.08 -5.81
CA ASP A 54 -1.01 9.87 -4.44
C ASP A 54 -2.15 9.20 -3.67
N LEU A 55 -1.89 8.15 -2.90
CA LEU A 55 -2.90 7.57 -1.99
C LEU A 55 -3.07 8.43 -0.73
N THR A 56 -1.96 8.99 -0.25
CA THR A 56 -1.91 9.80 0.96
C THR A 56 -1.65 11.27 0.63
N VAL A 57 -1.86 12.16 1.58
CA VAL A 57 -1.46 13.57 1.49
C VAL A 57 -0.89 14.04 2.82
N ASN A 58 0.13 14.90 2.76
CA ASN A 58 0.64 15.57 3.94
C ASN A 58 -0.03 16.93 4.11
N LEU A 59 -0.71 17.13 5.24
CA LEU A 59 -1.45 18.37 5.49
C LEU A 59 -0.64 19.34 6.35
N PRO A 60 -0.56 20.63 5.96
CA PRO A 60 -0.09 21.67 6.87
C PRO A 60 -1.13 21.87 7.98
N GLY A 61 -0.70 22.10 9.22
CA GLY A 61 -1.63 22.43 10.31
C GLY A 61 -1.31 21.86 11.69
N GLY A 62 -0.19 21.15 11.86
CA GLY A 62 0.22 20.63 13.18
C GLY A 62 -0.62 19.44 13.66
N TYR A 63 -1.26 18.71 12.74
CA TYR A 63 -1.89 17.43 13.07
C TYR A 63 -0.84 16.47 13.61
N SER A 64 -1.04 15.99 14.84
CA SER A 64 -0.19 14.97 15.45
C SER A 64 -0.69 13.61 14.97
N LEU A 65 0.02 13.05 14.00
CA LEU A 65 -0.21 11.70 13.49
C LEU A 65 0.88 10.79 14.03
N GLU A 66 0.51 9.55 14.37
CA GLU A 66 1.49 8.50 14.59
C GLU A 66 2.21 8.16 13.26
N PRO A 67 3.42 7.57 13.29
CA PRO A 67 4.19 7.33 12.07
C PRO A 67 3.45 6.50 11.00
N GLN A 68 2.60 5.56 11.41
CA GLN A 68 1.80 4.75 10.50
C GLN A 68 0.50 5.43 10.03
N GLU A 69 0.19 6.63 10.53
CA GLU A 69 -1.04 7.34 10.22
C GLU A 69 -0.80 8.37 9.12
N ALA A 70 -1.73 8.42 8.16
CA ALA A 70 -1.71 9.42 7.10
C ALA A 70 -3.13 9.83 6.72
N PHE A 71 -3.27 11.02 6.14
CA PHE A 71 -4.51 11.44 5.53
C PHE A 71 -4.62 10.89 4.12
N ILE A 72 -5.81 10.45 3.72
CA ILE A 72 -6.08 10.07 2.32
C ILE A 72 -6.21 11.31 1.47
N SER A 73 -5.56 11.31 0.30
CA SER A 73 -5.62 12.42 -0.66
C SER A 73 -7.05 12.65 -1.17
N GLY A 74 -7.32 13.89 -1.60
CA GLY A 74 -8.68 14.36 -1.83
C GLY A 74 -9.38 13.72 -3.03
N ASP A 75 -8.65 13.50 -4.12
CA ASP A 75 -9.24 12.95 -5.34
C ASP A 75 -9.64 11.50 -5.15
N PHE A 76 -10.82 11.12 -5.64
CA PHE A 76 -11.35 9.75 -5.55
C PHE A 76 -11.33 9.17 -4.12
N THR A 77 -11.50 10.02 -3.10
CA THR A 77 -11.38 9.63 -1.68
C THR A 77 -12.20 8.39 -1.33
N LYS A 78 -13.43 8.26 -1.87
CA LYS A 78 -14.30 7.10 -1.59
C LYS A 78 -13.71 5.81 -2.14
N ASP A 79 -13.20 5.85 -3.36
CA ASP A 79 -12.58 4.71 -4.03
C ASP A 79 -11.27 4.33 -3.34
N LYS A 80 -10.42 5.32 -3.01
CA LYS A 80 -9.17 5.11 -2.25
C LYS A 80 -9.43 4.45 -0.90
N LEU A 81 -10.44 4.91 -0.18
CA LEU A 81 -10.77 4.32 1.12
C LEU A 81 -11.37 2.91 0.99
N ALA A 82 -12.17 2.62 -0.04
CA ALA A 82 -12.66 1.27 -0.33
C ALA A 82 -11.51 0.33 -0.74
N PHE A 83 -10.54 0.84 -1.50
CA PHE A 83 -9.33 0.12 -1.90
C PHE A 83 -8.47 -0.26 -0.69
N ILE A 84 -8.27 0.66 0.25
CA ILE A 84 -7.53 0.40 1.51
C ILE A 84 -8.21 -0.72 2.30
N GLU A 85 -9.53 -0.64 2.47
CA GLU A 85 -10.30 -1.62 3.23
C GLU A 85 -10.29 -3.01 2.58
N LYS A 86 -10.59 -3.08 1.27
CA LYS A 86 -10.62 -4.33 0.50
C LYS A 86 -9.27 -5.06 0.55
N ASN A 87 -8.17 -4.31 0.47
CA ASN A 87 -6.82 -4.86 0.45
C ASN A 87 -6.18 -4.98 1.83
N ARG A 88 -6.91 -4.59 2.89
CA ARG A 88 -6.47 -4.59 4.30
C ARG A 88 -5.19 -3.80 4.52
N LEU A 89 -5.03 -2.67 3.84
CA LEU A 89 -3.82 -1.84 3.90
C LEU A 89 -3.75 -1.00 5.18
N GLY A 90 -4.88 -0.81 5.86
CA GLY A 90 -4.98 0.01 7.07
C GLY A 90 -6.42 0.11 7.55
N ASN A 91 -6.61 0.80 8.67
CA ASN A 91 -7.91 1.05 9.28
C ASN A 91 -8.21 2.54 9.27
N ARG A 92 -9.44 2.91 8.90
CA ARG A 92 -9.91 4.30 9.03
C ARG A 92 -9.93 4.69 10.50
N LEU A 93 -9.47 5.90 10.77
CA LEU A 93 -9.49 6.47 12.12
C LEU A 93 -10.71 7.40 12.28
N PRO A 94 -11.21 7.57 13.52
CA PRO A 94 -12.27 8.54 13.78
C PRO A 94 -11.78 9.98 13.55
N GLY A 95 -12.72 10.85 13.20
CA GLY A 95 -12.44 12.27 12.97
C GLY A 95 -12.06 12.59 11.53
N GLN A 96 -11.86 13.88 11.27
CA GLN A 96 -11.46 14.40 9.97
C GLN A 96 -10.53 15.59 10.18
N ALA A 97 -9.51 15.71 9.35
CA ALA A 97 -8.73 16.93 9.24
C ALA A 97 -9.37 17.87 8.22
N ARG A 98 -9.10 19.17 8.36
CA ARG A 98 -9.58 20.18 7.43
C ARG A 98 -8.41 21.06 7.01
N SER A 99 -8.19 21.15 5.71
CA SER A 99 -7.24 22.08 5.12
C SER A 99 -7.95 22.88 4.05
N GLY A 100 -7.99 24.21 4.22
CA GLY A 100 -8.83 25.09 3.42
C GLY A 100 -10.31 24.69 3.45
N PHE A 101 -10.85 24.35 2.26
CA PHE A 101 -12.23 23.91 2.07
C PHE A 101 -12.40 22.39 1.99
N ALA A 102 -11.30 21.63 2.02
CA ALA A 102 -11.32 20.17 1.92
C ALA A 102 -11.26 19.51 3.30
N THR A 103 -11.90 18.35 3.41
CA THR A 103 -11.81 17.45 4.56
C THR A 103 -11.09 16.17 4.18
N TYR A 104 -10.28 15.66 5.10
CA TYR A 104 -9.40 14.52 4.85
C TYR A 104 -9.60 13.47 5.93
N THR A 105 -9.68 12.21 5.49
CA THR A 105 -9.91 11.07 6.38
C THR A 105 -8.57 10.49 6.81
N PRO A 106 -8.25 10.43 8.11
CA PRO A 106 -7.06 9.75 8.59
C PRO A 106 -7.22 8.22 8.52
N VAL A 107 -6.13 7.53 8.19
CA VAL A 107 -6.02 6.07 8.17
C VAL A 107 -4.73 5.67 8.87
N SER A 108 -4.81 4.68 9.77
CA SER A 108 -3.64 4.00 10.33
C SER A 108 -3.30 2.81 9.42
N PHE A 109 -2.16 2.89 8.73
CA PHE A 109 -1.70 1.85 7.82
C PHE A 109 -1.03 0.67 8.52
N ASP A 110 -1.15 -0.51 7.92
CA ASP A 110 -0.40 -1.69 8.30
C ASP A 110 0.91 -1.73 7.50
N LEU A 111 2.01 -1.31 8.12
CA LEU A 111 3.33 -1.29 7.48
C LEU A 111 3.79 -2.70 7.07
N SER A 112 3.39 -3.75 7.79
CA SER A 112 3.73 -5.14 7.43
C SER A 112 2.98 -5.58 6.18
N ARG A 113 1.73 -5.14 6.02
CA ARG A 113 0.98 -5.36 4.80
C ARG A 113 1.58 -4.57 3.64
N LEU A 114 1.93 -3.30 3.83
CA LEU A 114 2.56 -2.47 2.80
C LEU A 114 3.90 -3.05 2.34
N ALA A 115 4.70 -3.63 3.26
CA ALA A 115 5.97 -4.27 2.92
C ALA A 115 5.83 -5.47 1.98
N GLN A 116 4.63 -6.04 1.84
CA GLN A 116 4.36 -7.09 0.84
C GLN A 116 4.34 -6.55 -0.59
N TYR A 117 4.14 -5.26 -0.76
CA TYR A 117 4.05 -4.55 -2.04
C TYR A 117 5.30 -3.71 -2.30
N ASP A 118 5.82 -3.03 -1.26
CA ASP A 118 7.02 -2.20 -1.37
C ASP A 118 7.89 -2.28 -0.11
N ARG A 119 8.59 -3.41 0.03
CA ARG A 119 9.43 -3.66 1.20
C ARG A 119 10.53 -2.62 1.39
N GLU A 120 11.24 -2.29 0.33
CA GLU A 120 12.36 -1.34 0.37
C GLU A 120 11.89 0.04 0.86
N GLY A 121 10.77 0.53 0.32
CA GLY A 121 10.16 1.79 0.75
C GLY A 121 9.74 1.77 2.23
N VAL A 122 9.13 0.67 2.70
CA VAL A 122 8.77 0.53 4.11
C VAL A 122 10.00 0.44 5.02
N GLU A 123 11.04 -0.30 4.62
CA GLU A 123 12.29 -0.40 5.38
C GLU A 123 12.98 0.95 5.53
N GLU A 124 13.04 1.73 4.44
CA GLU A 124 13.60 3.07 4.48
C GLU A 124 12.76 4.01 5.35
N TYR A 125 11.44 3.96 5.22
CA TYR A 125 10.50 4.73 6.05
C TYR A 125 10.69 4.42 7.55
N CYS A 126 10.67 3.14 7.92
CA CYS A 126 10.87 2.70 9.31
C CYS A 126 12.22 3.17 9.86
N ARG A 127 13.29 3.10 9.05
CA ARG A 127 14.63 3.55 9.46
C ARG A 127 14.66 5.06 9.77
N GLN A 128 13.95 5.89 9.00
CA GLN A 128 13.89 7.33 9.25
C GLN A 128 13.16 7.67 10.55
N TRP A 129 12.15 6.87 10.92
CA TRP A 129 11.37 7.03 12.14
C TRP A 129 11.90 6.25 13.35
N GLY A 130 12.95 5.44 13.18
CA GLY A 130 13.47 4.56 14.24
C GLY A 130 12.51 3.45 14.65
N LEU A 131 11.64 3.01 13.74
CA LEU A 131 10.68 1.94 13.96
C LEU A 131 11.32 0.56 13.71
N ASP A 132 10.75 -0.46 14.33
CA ASP A 132 11.05 -1.83 13.96
C ASP A 132 10.57 -2.11 12.53
N VAL A 133 11.48 -2.64 11.71
CA VAL A 133 11.14 -3.07 10.36
C VAL A 133 10.21 -4.28 10.44
N PRO A 134 9.08 -4.29 9.69
CA PRO A 134 8.22 -5.47 9.61
C PRO A 134 9.00 -6.72 9.20
N LYS A 135 8.83 -7.80 9.97
CA LYS A 135 9.41 -9.10 9.60
C LYS A 135 8.79 -9.58 8.30
N GLU A 136 9.57 -10.34 7.52
CA GLU A 136 9.02 -11.01 6.34
C GLU A 136 7.78 -11.82 6.75
N PRO A 137 6.65 -11.68 6.04
CA PRO A 137 5.57 -12.60 6.25
C PRO A 137 6.10 -13.99 5.92
N GLU A 138 6.11 -14.89 6.91
CA GLU A 138 6.41 -16.29 6.68
C GLU A 138 5.52 -16.75 5.52
N LYS A 139 6.14 -17.22 4.43
CA LYS A 139 5.40 -17.85 3.34
C LYS A 139 4.64 -18.99 3.98
N ASP A 140 3.33 -18.82 4.14
CA ASP A 140 2.45 -19.88 4.59
C ASP A 140 2.52 -20.97 3.51
N GLN A 141 3.45 -21.91 3.69
CA GLN A 141 3.57 -23.09 2.85
C GLN A 141 2.31 -23.90 3.14
N GLY A 142 1.27 -23.64 2.34
CA GLY A 142 0.05 -24.40 2.36
C GLY A 142 0.39 -25.88 2.44
N LYS A 143 0.04 -26.51 3.56
CA LYS A 143 0.12 -27.95 3.77
C LYS A 143 -0.63 -28.64 2.63
N LEU A 144 0.10 -29.06 1.59
CA LEU A 144 -0.33 -30.10 0.68
C LEU A 144 -0.34 -31.43 1.45
N THR A 145 -1.35 -31.64 2.29
CA THR A 145 -1.65 -32.99 2.77
C THR A 145 -2.23 -33.78 1.60
N GLY A 146 -1.36 -34.43 0.85
CA GLY A 146 -1.73 -35.40 -0.17
C GLY A 146 -2.56 -36.54 0.45
N LYS A 147 -3.87 -36.55 0.19
CA LYS A 147 -4.67 -37.77 0.31
C LYS A 147 -4.52 -38.57 -0.98
N LYS A 148 -3.48 -39.40 -1.05
CA LYS A 148 -3.46 -40.58 -1.94
C LYS A 148 -4.59 -41.51 -1.49
N LYS A 149 -5.74 -41.45 -2.16
CA LYS A 149 -6.75 -42.52 -2.07
C LYS A 149 -6.38 -43.55 -3.12
N ARG A 150 -5.79 -44.66 -2.65
CA ARG A 150 -5.42 -45.83 -3.45
C ARG A 150 -6.64 -46.36 -4.18
N GLU A 151 -6.50 -46.57 -5.48
CA GLU A 151 -7.28 -47.56 -6.24
C GLU A 151 -7.16 -48.91 -5.55
N ARG A 152 -8.29 -49.60 -5.40
CA ARG A 152 -8.32 -51.05 -5.25
C ARG A 152 -9.29 -51.57 -6.29
N GLU A 153 -8.72 -52.18 -7.31
CA GLU A 153 -9.35 -53.24 -8.10
C GLU A 153 -9.92 -54.30 -7.16
N ARG A 154 -11.19 -54.69 -7.41
CA ARG A 154 -11.64 -56.07 -7.56
C ARG A 154 -13.10 -56.07 -8.01
#